data_AF-A0AAC8TH84-F1
#
_entry.id   AF-A0AAC8TH84-F1
#
_cell.length_a   1.000
_cell.length_b   1.000
_cell.length_c   1.000
_cell.angle_alpha   90.00
_cell.angle_beta   90.00
_cell.angle_gamma   90.00
#
_symmetry.space_group_name_H-M   'P 1'
#
loop_
_entity.id
_entity.type
_entity.pdbx_description
1 polymer ?
#
loop_
_entity_poly.entity_id
_entity_poly.type
_entity_poly.pdbx_seq_one_letter_code
_entity_poly.pdbx_strand_id
1 'polypeptide(L)'
;MSALALASGLGCTNAYLQNEGPFVFTATEVIRDDCGLLSASSVQDSWDTGELIITGDVVRMNYELLDMQLVGAFLEGGSLDEDGFMLDGSVSNAPLSAKGTQCTVDQVAVHLEATTQCATQFDGVLRVRYEPRVEQPECACQVWMRYQAVQNSQPCKLAP
;
A
#
# COMPACT_ATOMS: atom_id res chain seq x y z
N MET A 1 7.96 54.81 -18.08
CA MET A 1 8.74 53.59 -17.80
C MET A 1 7.83 52.68 -17.00
N SER A 2 7.12 51.78 -17.69
CA SER A 2 6.19 50.83 -17.05
C SER A 2 6.92 49.54 -16.76
N ALA A 3 6.94 49.13 -15.50
CA ALA A 3 7.36 47.81 -15.08
C ALA A 3 6.17 47.14 -14.38
N LEU A 4 5.39 46.36 -15.15
CA LEU A 4 4.55 45.31 -14.57
C LEU A 4 5.40 44.05 -14.50
N ALA A 5 5.92 43.76 -13.30
CA ALA A 5 6.48 42.46 -12.99
C ALA A 5 5.36 41.58 -12.42
N LEU A 6 4.66 40.86 -13.29
CA LEU A 6 3.84 39.70 -12.93
C LEU A 6 4.77 38.48 -12.95
N ALA A 7 5.36 38.17 -11.80
CA ALA A 7 6.04 36.90 -11.57
C ALA A 7 5.30 36.16 -10.45
N SER A 8 4.06 35.76 -10.72
CA SER A 8 3.38 34.70 -9.99
C SER A 8 4.08 33.38 -10.34
N GLY A 9 5.20 33.12 -9.67
CA GLY A 9 5.74 31.78 -9.54
C GLY A 9 4.76 30.97 -8.69
N LEU A 10 3.70 30.46 -9.31
CA LEU A 10 3.00 29.29 -8.80
C LEU A 10 4.02 28.15 -8.95
N GLY A 11 4.82 27.94 -7.90
CA GLY A 11 5.54 26.69 -7.76
C GLY A 11 4.52 25.57 -7.92
N CYS A 12 4.87 24.53 -8.66
CA CYS A 12 4.09 23.30 -8.70
C CYS A 12 4.04 22.77 -7.26
N THR A 13 3.05 23.21 -6.48
CA THR A 13 2.76 22.63 -5.18
C THR A 13 2.18 21.26 -5.48
N ASN A 14 2.82 20.22 -4.98
CA ASN A 14 2.21 18.88 -4.98
C ASN A 14 0.81 19.01 -4.38
N ALA A 15 -0.19 18.48 -5.08
CA ALA A 15 -1.58 18.54 -4.62
C ALA A 15 -1.79 17.78 -3.31
N TYR A 16 -0.87 16.85 -3.00
CA TYR A 16 -0.90 15.98 -1.84
C TYR A 16 0.43 16.07 -1.07
N LEU A 17 0.36 15.90 0.25
CA LEU A 17 1.55 15.94 1.11
C LEU A 17 2.50 14.75 0.86
N GLN A 18 1.95 13.62 0.44
CA GLN A 18 2.66 12.34 0.28
C GLN A 18 3.73 12.39 -0.83
N ASN A 19 4.95 11.93 -0.53
CA ASN A 19 5.99 11.74 -1.53
C ASN A 19 5.78 10.46 -2.34
N GLU A 20 6.19 10.50 -3.60
CA GLU A 20 6.39 9.32 -4.45
C GLU A 20 7.68 8.57 -4.09
N GLY A 21 7.82 7.33 -4.57
CA GLY A 21 9.00 6.50 -4.45
C GLY A 21 8.82 5.29 -3.52
N PRO A 22 9.91 4.62 -3.13
CA PRO A 22 9.86 3.39 -2.34
C PRO A 22 9.51 3.66 -0.87
N PHE A 23 8.63 2.81 -0.33
CA PHE A 23 8.24 2.76 1.07
C PHE A 23 8.47 1.36 1.62
N VAL A 24 8.90 1.31 2.88
CA VAL A 24 9.03 0.06 3.64
C VAL A 24 7.86 -0.07 4.61
N PHE A 25 7.11 -1.16 4.49
CA PHE A 25 5.95 -1.51 5.30
C PHE A 25 6.36 -2.31 6.52
N THR A 26 5.81 -1.95 7.68
CA THR A 26 5.97 -2.69 8.93
C THR A 26 4.60 -2.94 9.53
N ALA A 27 4.29 -4.20 9.84
CA ALA A 27 3.05 -4.55 10.55
C ALA A 27 3.11 -3.99 11.98
N THR A 28 2.11 -3.19 12.36
CA THR A 28 1.98 -2.62 13.71
C THR A 28 1.01 -3.41 14.58
N GLU A 29 0.01 -4.03 13.95
CA GLU A 29 -0.99 -4.89 14.60
C GLU A 29 -1.48 -5.95 13.61
N VAL A 30 -1.52 -7.21 14.03
CA VAL A 30 -2.11 -8.29 13.23
C VAL A 30 -3.54 -8.52 13.70
N ILE A 31 -4.52 -8.18 12.84
CA ILE A 31 -5.94 -8.34 13.12
C ILE A 31 -6.37 -9.78 12.82
N ARG A 32 -5.86 -10.36 11.74
CA ARG A 32 -6.15 -11.73 11.30
C ARG A 32 -5.01 -12.30 10.47
N ASP A 33 -4.67 -13.56 10.73
CA ASP A 33 -3.78 -14.37 9.88
C ASP A 33 -4.22 -15.83 9.94
N ASP A 34 -4.97 -16.28 8.93
CA ASP A 34 -5.60 -17.62 8.93
C ASP A 34 -4.61 -18.77 8.66
N CYS A 35 -3.45 -18.46 8.09
CA CYS A 35 -2.51 -19.46 7.56
C CYS A 35 -1.06 -19.21 7.95
N GLY A 36 -0.81 -18.27 8.85
CA GLY A 36 0.54 -17.84 9.21
C GLY A 36 1.26 -17.17 8.05
N LEU A 37 0.56 -16.51 7.14
CA LEU A 37 1.11 -15.94 5.90
C LEU A 37 2.18 -14.88 6.18
N LEU A 38 2.07 -14.15 7.30
CA LEU A 38 3.08 -13.16 7.72
C LEU A 38 4.37 -13.81 8.22
N SER A 39 4.30 -15.09 8.64
CA SER A 39 5.44 -15.88 9.12
C SER A 39 5.95 -16.89 8.10
N ALA A 40 5.24 -17.05 6.98
CA ALA A 40 5.61 -17.96 5.91
C ALA A 40 6.78 -17.34 5.14
N SER A 41 7.96 -17.96 5.25
CA SER A 41 9.19 -17.50 4.60
C SER A 41 9.07 -17.32 3.08
N SER A 42 8.13 -18.00 2.43
CA SER A 42 7.86 -17.86 0.99
C SER A 42 7.22 -16.54 0.60
N VAL A 43 6.65 -15.80 1.56
CA VAL A 43 5.94 -14.55 1.30
C VAL A 43 6.54 -13.40 2.11
N GLN A 44 7.12 -13.66 3.28
CA GLN A 44 7.62 -12.67 4.23
C GLN A 44 8.55 -11.59 3.62
N ASP A 45 9.38 -11.95 2.64
CA ASP A 45 10.31 -11.04 1.97
C ASP A 45 9.68 -10.17 0.86
N SER A 46 8.35 -10.19 0.71
CA SER A 46 7.64 -9.49 -0.38
C SER A 46 6.48 -8.59 0.05
N TRP A 47 6.19 -8.48 1.35
CA TRP A 47 5.11 -7.60 1.84
C TRP A 47 5.62 -6.23 2.29
N ASP A 48 6.91 -6.13 2.55
CA ASP A 48 7.52 -5.05 3.30
C ASP A 48 7.91 -3.88 2.40
N THR A 49 7.59 -3.89 1.12
CA THR A 49 8.10 -2.92 0.14
C THR A 49 7.07 -2.61 -0.93
N GLY A 50 7.00 -1.32 -1.30
CA GLY A 50 6.20 -0.87 -2.44
C GLY A 50 6.64 0.49 -2.93
N GLU A 51 6.60 0.70 -4.24
CA GLU A 51 6.92 1.97 -4.88
C GLU A 51 5.64 2.74 -5.21
N LEU A 52 5.45 3.88 -4.55
CA LEU A 52 4.29 4.75 -4.73
C LEU A 52 4.50 5.72 -5.91
N ILE A 53 3.50 5.82 -6.78
CA ILE A 53 3.48 6.72 -7.93
C ILE A 53 2.17 7.51 -7.89
N ILE A 54 2.25 8.82 -8.02
CA ILE A 54 1.13 9.75 -7.90
C ILE A 54 0.98 10.52 -9.22
N THR A 55 -0.20 10.47 -9.83
CA THR A 55 -0.49 11.17 -11.10
C THR A 55 -1.83 11.89 -11.00
N GLY A 56 -1.79 13.15 -10.58
CA GLY A 56 -2.99 13.86 -10.15
C GLY A 56 -3.60 13.13 -8.95
N ASP A 57 -4.91 12.85 -9.02
CA ASP A 57 -5.64 12.18 -7.93
C ASP A 57 -5.46 10.65 -7.94
N VAL A 58 -4.87 10.10 -9.00
CA VAL A 58 -4.63 8.66 -9.16
C VAL A 58 -3.35 8.28 -8.43
N VAL A 59 -3.46 7.23 -7.61
CA VAL A 59 -2.34 6.65 -6.89
C VAL A 59 -2.12 5.22 -7.38
N ARG A 60 -0.86 4.87 -7.62
CA ARG A 60 -0.44 3.53 -7.99
C ARG A 60 0.65 3.07 -7.06
N MET A 61 0.73 1.77 -6.84
CA MET A 61 1.82 1.15 -6.12
C MET A 61 2.31 -0.08 -6.87
N ASN A 62 3.59 -0.10 -7.23
CA ASN A 62 4.24 -1.34 -7.61
C ASN A 62 4.59 -2.06 -6.30
N TYR A 63 3.84 -3.12 -5.97
CA TYR A 63 3.92 -3.82 -4.70
C TYR A 63 4.62 -5.17 -4.90
N GLU A 64 5.63 -5.46 -4.08
CA GLU A 64 6.51 -6.61 -4.33
C GLU A 64 5.79 -7.95 -4.18
N LEU A 65 4.69 -8.01 -3.41
CA LEU A 65 3.88 -9.20 -3.25
C LEU A 65 3.34 -9.64 -4.62
N LEU A 66 3.91 -10.72 -5.15
CA LEU A 66 3.58 -11.27 -6.47
C LEU A 66 3.79 -10.28 -7.63
N ASP A 67 4.69 -9.30 -7.48
CA ASP A 67 4.97 -8.26 -8.49
C ASP A 67 3.68 -7.59 -8.99
N MET A 68 2.80 -7.22 -8.06
CA MET A 68 1.47 -6.72 -8.39
C MET A 68 1.43 -5.19 -8.43
N GLN A 69 0.59 -4.65 -9.31
CA GLN A 69 0.26 -3.24 -9.29
C GLN A 69 -1.05 -3.03 -8.52
N LEU A 70 -0.99 -2.22 -7.47
CA LEU A 70 -2.17 -1.67 -6.81
C LEU A 70 -2.53 -0.33 -7.45
N VAL A 71 -3.81 -0.07 -7.65
CA VAL A 71 -4.30 1.16 -8.27
C VAL A 71 -5.50 1.69 -7.50
N GLY A 72 -5.57 3.00 -7.33
CA GLY A 72 -6.73 3.68 -6.78
C GLY A 72 -6.56 5.19 -6.81
N ALA A 73 -7.02 5.87 -5.78
CA ALA A 73 -7.07 7.32 -5.75
C ALA A 73 -6.98 7.88 -4.32
N PHE A 74 -6.59 9.15 -4.25
CA PHE A 74 -6.80 9.95 -3.04
C PHE A 74 -8.29 10.15 -2.79
N LEU A 75 -8.66 10.21 -1.50
CA LEU A 75 -10.03 10.40 -1.06
C LEU A 75 -10.31 11.90 -0.95
N GLU A 76 -11.35 12.38 -1.65
CA GLU A 76 -11.83 13.75 -1.52
C GLU A 76 -12.41 13.96 -0.11
N GLY A 77 -11.79 14.82 0.71
CA GLY A 77 -12.39 15.23 1.99
C GLY A 77 -11.47 15.53 3.17
N GLY A 78 -10.15 15.35 3.04
CA GLY A 78 -9.21 15.77 4.09
C GLY A 78 -9.02 17.29 4.11
N SER A 79 -9.05 17.91 5.30
CA SER A 79 -8.29 19.15 5.49
C SER A 79 -6.83 18.91 5.08
N LEU A 80 -6.10 19.96 4.67
CA LEU A 80 -4.73 19.96 4.15
C LEU A 80 -3.66 19.11 4.90
N ASP A 81 -4.02 18.48 6.01
CA ASP A 81 -3.17 17.72 6.93
C ASP A 81 -3.55 16.22 7.05
N GLU A 82 -4.60 15.72 6.37
CA GLU A 82 -5.07 14.32 6.46
C GLU A 82 -5.48 13.75 5.09
N ASP A 83 -4.55 13.71 4.14
CA ASP A 83 -4.78 13.06 2.86
C ASP A 83 -4.86 11.53 3.04
N GLY A 84 -6.00 10.93 2.68
CA GLY A 84 -6.17 9.48 2.63
C GLY A 84 -6.16 8.96 1.21
N PHE A 85 -5.71 7.73 0.98
CA PHE A 85 -5.86 7.05 -0.31
C PHE A 85 -6.17 5.56 -0.12
N MET A 86 -6.81 4.98 -1.13
CA MET A 86 -7.10 3.55 -1.18
C MET A 86 -6.54 2.95 -2.46
N LEU A 87 -6.00 1.74 -2.38
CA LEU A 87 -5.43 1.00 -3.50
C LEU A 87 -5.94 -0.44 -3.49
N ASP A 88 -6.29 -0.94 -4.67
CA ASP A 88 -6.68 -2.33 -4.88
C ASP A 88 -5.83 -2.96 -5.98
N GLY A 89 -5.53 -4.25 -5.82
CA GLY A 89 -4.82 -5.02 -6.84
C GLY A 89 -5.15 -6.50 -6.72
N SER A 90 -4.95 -7.23 -7.82
CA SER A 90 -5.10 -8.68 -7.80
C SER A 90 -4.24 -9.37 -8.84
N VAL A 91 -3.87 -10.61 -8.54
CA VAL A 91 -3.17 -11.52 -9.45
C VAL A 91 -3.98 -12.80 -9.54
N SER A 92 -4.22 -13.27 -10.75
CA SER A 92 -4.94 -14.52 -11.00
C SER A 92 -4.00 -15.70 -11.20
N ASN A 93 -4.48 -16.92 -10.93
CA ASN A 93 -3.75 -18.18 -11.14
C ASN A 93 -2.37 -18.20 -10.44
N ALA A 94 -2.31 -17.69 -9.21
CA ALA A 94 -1.05 -17.57 -8.47
C ALA A 94 -0.66 -18.91 -7.83
N PRO A 95 0.55 -19.43 -8.09
CA PRO A 95 1.11 -20.55 -7.34
C PRO A 95 1.65 -20.02 -6.01
N LEU A 96 1.13 -20.54 -4.90
CA LEU A 96 1.52 -20.10 -3.56
C LEU A 96 1.46 -21.23 -2.54
N SER A 97 2.00 -20.99 -1.35
CA SER A 97 1.94 -21.93 -0.23
C SER A 97 0.96 -21.44 0.83
N ALA A 98 0.05 -22.31 1.26
CA ALA A 98 -0.87 -22.06 2.36
C ALA A 98 -0.85 -23.24 3.34
N LYS A 99 -0.61 -22.98 4.64
CA LYS A 99 -0.55 -24.01 5.69
C LYS A 99 0.40 -25.17 5.34
N GLY A 100 1.51 -24.89 4.65
CA GLY A 100 2.47 -25.90 4.19
C GLY A 100 2.04 -26.72 2.96
N THR A 101 0.91 -26.41 2.34
CA THR A 101 0.41 -27.04 1.10
C THR A 101 0.65 -26.13 -0.08
N GLN A 102 1.12 -26.68 -1.20
CA GLN A 102 1.24 -25.96 -2.46
C GLN A 102 -0.15 -25.82 -3.10
N CYS A 103 -0.55 -24.58 -3.33
CA CYS A 103 -1.84 -24.20 -3.87
C CYS A 103 -1.68 -23.51 -5.22
N THR A 104 -2.69 -23.62 -6.06
CA THR A 104 -2.92 -22.69 -7.15
C THR A 104 -4.25 -22.01 -6.89
N VAL A 105 -4.20 -20.75 -6.48
CA VAL A 105 -5.40 -19.98 -6.17
C VAL A 105 -5.89 -19.28 -7.43
N ASP A 106 -7.21 -19.13 -7.55
CA ASP A 106 -7.79 -18.44 -8.70
C ASP A 106 -7.45 -16.96 -8.66
N GLN A 107 -7.43 -16.37 -7.46
CA GLN A 107 -7.09 -14.98 -7.27
C GLN A 107 -6.40 -14.73 -5.93
N VAL A 108 -5.38 -13.88 -5.93
CA VAL A 108 -4.89 -13.18 -4.75
C VAL A 108 -5.34 -11.73 -4.88
N ALA A 109 -6.13 -11.25 -3.94
CA ALA A 109 -6.62 -9.87 -3.90
C ALA A 109 -5.98 -9.11 -2.74
N VAL A 110 -5.53 -7.90 -3.02
CA VAL A 110 -4.93 -6.98 -2.06
C VAL A 110 -5.75 -5.69 -2.02
N HIS A 111 -6.05 -5.26 -0.82
CA HIS A 111 -6.67 -3.97 -0.54
C HIS A 111 -5.82 -3.24 0.50
N LEU A 112 -5.49 -1.99 0.21
CA LEU A 112 -4.67 -1.13 1.04
C LEU A 112 -5.43 0.19 1.25
N GLU A 113 -5.65 0.53 2.51
CA GLU A 113 -6.07 1.86 2.94
C GLU A 113 -4.86 2.57 3.54
N ALA A 114 -4.73 3.86 3.27
CA ALA A 114 -3.66 4.69 3.78
C ALA A 114 -4.17 6.06 4.23
N THR A 115 -3.59 6.55 5.31
CA THR A 115 -3.69 7.93 5.79
C THR A 115 -2.28 8.48 5.87
N THR A 116 -2.02 9.56 5.13
CA THR A 116 -0.74 10.27 5.17
C THR A 116 -0.56 10.94 6.53
N GLN A 117 0.56 10.64 7.18
CA GLN A 117 0.95 11.26 8.46
C GLN A 117 1.92 12.42 8.23
N CYS A 118 2.81 12.26 7.25
CA CYS A 118 3.71 13.28 6.72
C CYS A 118 4.23 12.82 5.36
N ALA A 119 4.99 13.67 4.66
CA ALA A 119 5.45 13.36 3.30
C ALA A 119 6.20 12.02 3.15
N THR A 120 6.89 11.55 4.19
CA THR A 120 7.69 10.31 4.18
C THR A 120 7.02 9.14 4.90
N GLN A 121 5.76 9.28 5.36
CA GLN A 121 5.08 8.22 6.10
C GLN A 121 3.56 8.27 5.95
N PHE A 122 2.97 7.10 5.77
CA PHE A 122 1.54 6.85 5.92
C PHE A 122 1.32 5.57 6.74
N ASP A 123 0.14 5.44 7.31
CA ASP A 123 -0.30 4.22 7.98
C ASP A 123 -1.72 3.87 7.54
N GLY A 124 -2.15 2.65 7.87
CA GLY A 124 -3.50 2.25 7.57
C GLY A 124 -3.68 0.76 7.72
N VAL A 125 -4.45 0.20 6.79
CA VAL A 125 -4.91 -1.18 6.84
C VAL A 125 -4.55 -1.90 5.55
N LEU A 126 -3.91 -3.05 5.67
CA LEU A 126 -3.65 -3.96 4.55
C LEU A 126 -4.47 -5.23 4.73
N ARG A 127 -5.16 -5.64 3.67
CA ARG A 127 -5.84 -6.93 3.59
C ARG A 127 -5.40 -7.68 2.36
N VAL A 128 -5.03 -8.94 2.55
CA VAL A 128 -4.69 -9.87 1.47
C VAL A 128 -5.56 -11.09 1.59
N ARG A 129 -6.17 -11.52 0.48
CA ARG A 129 -7.08 -12.66 0.45
C ARG A 129 -6.69 -13.60 -0.67
N TYR A 130 -6.56 -14.88 -0.32
CA TYR A 130 -6.38 -15.97 -1.27
C TYR A 130 -7.76 -16.58 -1.55
N GLU A 131 -8.20 -16.45 -2.79
CA GLU A 131 -9.44 -17.03 -3.30
C GLU A 131 -9.07 -18.36 -3.97
N PRO A 132 -9.28 -19.50 -3.28
CA PRO A 132 -8.85 -20.78 -3.79
C PRO A 132 -9.76 -21.26 -4.92
N ARG A 133 -9.25 -22.25 -5.63
CA ARG A 133 -10.08 -23.11 -6.48
C ARG A 133 -11.08 -23.90 -5.65
N VAL A 134 -12.21 -24.24 -6.28
CA VAL A 134 -13.25 -25.07 -5.67
C VAL A 134 -12.69 -26.42 -5.20
N GLU A 135 -11.71 -26.96 -5.92
CA GLU A 135 -11.06 -28.24 -5.61
C GLU A 135 -10.01 -28.14 -4.48
N GLN A 136 -9.63 -26.92 -4.06
CA GLN A 136 -8.59 -26.68 -3.03
C GLN A 136 -9.07 -25.73 -1.92
N PRO A 137 -10.22 -25.98 -1.25
CA PRO A 137 -10.79 -25.06 -0.27
C PRO A 137 -9.88 -24.81 0.94
N GLU A 138 -8.96 -25.72 1.25
CA GLU A 138 -7.95 -25.58 2.30
C GLU A 138 -6.98 -24.42 2.07
N CYS A 139 -6.84 -23.97 0.82
CA CYS A 139 -6.00 -22.86 0.39
C CYS A 139 -6.65 -21.49 0.61
N ALA A 140 -7.89 -21.42 1.11
CA ALA A 140 -8.50 -20.18 1.55
C ALA A 140 -7.73 -19.60 2.74
N CYS A 141 -7.13 -18.44 2.53
CA CYS A 141 -6.35 -17.72 3.53
C CYS A 141 -6.64 -16.23 3.45
N GLN A 142 -6.55 -15.56 4.60
CA GLN A 142 -6.62 -14.12 4.68
C GLN A 142 -5.60 -13.58 5.68
N VAL A 143 -4.95 -12.48 5.31
CA VAL A 143 -4.24 -11.59 6.22
C VAL A 143 -5.00 -10.28 6.31
N TRP A 144 -5.09 -9.75 7.52
CA TRP A 144 -5.55 -8.40 7.80
C TRP A 144 -4.67 -7.81 8.89
N MET A 145 -4.04 -6.67 8.60
CA MET A 145 -3.15 -6.02 9.54
C MET A 145 -3.25 -4.50 9.46
N ARG A 146 -2.90 -3.84 10.56
CA ARG A 146 -2.46 -2.44 10.52
C ARG A 146 -0.99 -2.40 10.19
N TYR A 147 -0.59 -1.37 9.45
CA TYR A 147 0.78 -1.18 9.05
C TYR A 147 1.20 0.28 9.18
N GLN A 148 2.51 0.50 9.20
CA GLN A 148 3.16 1.78 8.95
C GLN A 148 4.07 1.62 7.74
N ALA A 149 4.03 2.57 6.81
CA ALA A 149 4.91 2.63 5.65
C ALA A 149 5.83 3.84 5.75
N VAL A 150 7.15 3.64 5.69
CA VAL A 150 8.15 4.69 5.87
C VAL A 150 9.11 4.73 4.68
N GLN A 151 9.33 5.92 4.15
CA GLN A 151 10.31 6.18 3.11
C GLN A 151 11.67 6.57 3.71
N ASN A 152 12.75 6.03 3.16
CA ASN A 152 14.14 6.36 3.52
C ASN A 152 14.48 6.25 5.02
N SER A 153 13.75 5.40 5.77
CA SER A 153 13.87 5.28 7.23
C SER A 153 13.66 6.62 7.98
N GLN A 154 12.84 7.52 7.41
CA GLN A 154 12.50 8.82 7.98
C GLN A 154 11.03 8.83 8.42
N PRO A 155 10.70 8.32 9.63
CA PRO A 155 9.36 8.46 10.17
C PRO A 155 9.05 9.92 10.47
N CYS A 156 7.77 10.25 10.64
CA CYS A 156 7.36 11.60 11.02
C CYS A 156 8.06 12.02 12.32
N LYS A 157 8.51 13.27 12.36
CA LYS A 157 9.02 13.84 13.60
C LYS A 157 7.85 13.96 14.57
N LEU A 158 7.95 13.29 15.71
CA LEU A 158 7.02 13.53 16.81
C LEU A 158 7.09 15.02 17.16
N ALA A 159 5.93 15.70 17.14
CA ALA A 159 5.85 17.04 17.69
C ALA A 159 6.23 16.98 19.18
N PRO A 160 7.09 17.89 19.68
CA PRO A 160 7.51 17.93 21.07
C PRO A 160 6.36 18.21 22.05
#